data_AF-A0A497FLR9-F1
#
_entry.id   AF-A0A497FLR9-F1
#
_cell.length_a   1.000
_cell.length_b   1.000
_cell.length_c   1.000
_cell.angle_alpha   90.00
_cell.angle_beta   90.00
_cell.angle_gamma   90.00
#
_symmetry.space_group_name_H-M   'P 1'
#
loop_
_entity.id
_entity.type
_entity.pdbx_description
1 polymer ?
#
loop_
_entity_poly.entity_id
_entity_poly.type
_entity_poly.pdbx_seq_one_letter_code
_entity_poly.pdbx_strand_id
1 'polypeptide(L)'
;MDEKYTRIRKVLGRCLQRPHLVSLLALLVNSSITDLSTLRKLVPTRFKYIKKQFEILSREGLLSVNDEGKILWILPPEELSKIIEVKLFVRNKLIGRMALGGETIWIVSWFRKRYVRSIVVKENEVEKIRDCIKQVQTTNIHFLSEVSGLERSKVKGAVEVLKITWGSNLRKYGLE
;
A
#
# COMPACT_ATOMS: atom_id res chain seq x y z
N MET A 1 10.36 -18.80 -16.89
CA MET A 1 10.02 -17.80 -15.85
C MET A 1 10.49 -18.40 -14.54
N ASP A 2 11.40 -17.74 -13.83
CA ASP A 2 12.12 -18.30 -12.68
C ASP A 2 11.16 -18.77 -11.56
N GLU A 3 11.36 -19.99 -11.04
CA GLU A 3 10.50 -20.61 -10.02
C GLU A 3 10.41 -19.74 -8.75
N LYS A 4 11.50 -19.04 -8.45
CA LYS A 4 11.62 -18.02 -7.39
C LYS A 4 10.60 -16.89 -7.58
N TYR A 5 10.50 -16.29 -8.77
CA TYR A 5 9.55 -15.20 -9.03
C TYR A 5 8.09 -15.66 -8.96
N THR A 6 7.81 -16.89 -9.37
CA THR A 6 6.47 -17.49 -9.25
C THR A 6 6.07 -17.64 -7.78
N ARG A 7 6.99 -18.07 -6.91
CA ARG A 7 6.77 -18.15 -5.46
C ARG A 7 6.50 -16.78 -4.84
N ILE A 8 7.32 -15.76 -5.16
CA ILE A 8 7.12 -14.38 -4.68
C ILE A 8 5.72 -13.87 -5.03
N ARG A 9 5.33 -14.01 -6.30
CA ARG A 9 4.01 -13.56 -6.78
C ARG A 9 2.87 -14.25 -6.05
N LYS A 10 2.99 -15.56 -5.80
CA LYS A 10 1.97 -16.32 -5.07
C LYS A 10 1.84 -15.84 -3.62
N VAL A 11 2.95 -15.57 -2.94
CA VAL A 11 2.96 -15.03 -1.57
C VAL A 11 2.34 -13.62 -1.54
N LEU A 12 2.77 -12.73 -2.43
CA LEU A 12 2.23 -11.37 -2.52
C LEU A 12 0.74 -11.35 -2.85
N GLY A 13 0.28 -12.26 -3.71
CA GLY A 13 -1.13 -12.47 -3.99
C GLY A 13 -1.95 -12.85 -2.74
N ARG A 14 -1.40 -13.69 -1.85
CA ARG A 14 -2.03 -13.96 -0.55
C ARG A 14 -1.98 -12.75 0.38
N CYS A 15 -0.85 -12.03 0.42
CA CYS A 15 -0.72 -10.82 1.23
C CYS A 15 -1.71 -9.72 0.81
N LEU A 16 -2.12 -9.65 -0.46
CA LEU A 16 -3.15 -8.71 -0.92
C LEU A 16 -4.52 -8.93 -0.26
N GLN A 17 -4.83 -10.14 0.20
CA GLN A 17 -6.04 -10.38 1.00
C GLN A 17 -5.97 -9.70 2.37
N ARG A 18 -4.78 -9.29 2.80
CA ARG A 18 -4.48 -8.57 4.04
C ARG A 18 -3.62 -7.34 3.74
N PRO A 19 -4.17 -6.28 3.11
CA PRO A 19 -3.36 -5.23 2.47
C PRO A 19 -2.46 -4.44 3.43
N HIS A 20 -2.76 -4.47 4.72
CA HIS A 20 -1.89 -3.93 5.77
C HIS A 20 -0.54 -4.64 5.86
N LEU A 21 -0.47 -5.95 5.53
CA LEU A 21 0.79 -6.69 5.44
C LEU A 21 1.64 -6.20 4.27
N VAL A 22 1.01 -5.97 3.12
CA VAL A 22 1.71 -5.41 1.95
C VAL A 22 2.17 -3.98 2.23
N SER A 23 1.42 -3.22 3.03
CA SER A 23 1.82 -1.87 3.43
C SER A 23 3.03 -1.86 4.34
N LEU A 24 3.07 -2.79 5.31
CA LEU A 24 4.26 -2.99 6.13
C LEU A 24 5.44 -3.46 5.28
N LEU A 25 5.23 -4.42 4.39
CA LEU A 25 6.25 -4.91 3.47
C LEU A 25 6.81 -3.80 2.58
N ALA A 26 5.93 -2.99 1.98
CA ALA A 26 6.30 -1.84 1.16
C ALA A 26 7.20 -0.87 1.95
N LEU A 27 6.80 -0.56 3.19
CA LEU A 27 7.58 0.30 4.07
C LEU A 27 8.96 -0.29 4.35
N LEU A 28 9.05 -1.57 4.73
CA LEU A 28 10.32 -2.22 5.05
C LEU A 28 11.27 -2.28 3.85
N VAL A 29 10.74 -2.68 2.69
CA VAL A 29 11.52 -2.82 1.45
C VAL A 29 12.04 -1.47 0.94
N ASN A 30 11.27 -0.40 1.10
CA ASN A 30 11.58 0.91 0.50
C ASN A 30 12.20 1.92 1.47
N SER A 31 12.33 1.61 2.76
CA SER A 31 12.74 2.61 3.78
C SER A 31 14.08 2.30 4.48
N SER A 32 14.89 1.38 3.94
CA SER A 32 16.15 0.92 4.58
C SER A 32 16.00 0.52 6.06
N ILE A 33 14.78 0.11 6.46
CA ILE A 33 14.50 -0.28 7.84
C ILE A 33 14.99 -1.71 8.03
N THR A 34 16.05 -1.88 8.80
CA THR A 34 16.69 -3.17 9.07
C THR A 34 16.41 -3.70 10.47
N ASP A 35 15.72 -2.95 11.32
CA ASP A 35 15.44 -3.34 12.70
C ASP A 35 14.06 -2.85 13.21
N LEU A 36 13.57 -3.55 14.23
CA LEU A 36 12.26 -3.29 14.84
C LEU A 36 12.20 -1.98 15.64
N SER A 37 13.32 -1.49 16.17
CA SER A 37 13.38 -0.25 16.96
C SER A 37 13.15 0.97 16.06
N THR A 38 13.79 0.99 14.90
CA THR A 38 13.61 2.01 13.86
C THR A 38 12.17 2.02 13.37
N LEU A 39 11.59 0.86 13.09
CA LEU A 39 10.20 0.76 12.68
C LEU A 39 9.23 1.31 13.72
N ARG A 40 9.47 1.03 15.01
CA ARG A 40 8.64 1.52 16.12
C ARG A 40 8.60 3.05 16.22
N LYS A 41 9.68 3.73 15.82
CA LYS A 41 9.74 5.20 15.81
C LYS A 41 8.99 5.80 14.63
N LEU A 42 9.00 5.11 13.48
CA LEU A 42 8.40 5.61 12.23
C LEU A 42 6.90 5.34 12.12
N VAL A 43 6.44 4.19 12.62
CA VAL A 43 5.04 3.77 12.45
C VAL A 43 4.23 4.12 13.70
N PRO A 44 3.21 5.00 13.61
CA PRO A 44 2.44 5.45 14.78
C PRO A 44 1.45 4.38 15.31
N THR A 45 1.45 3.18 14.75
CA THR A 45 0.64 2.05 15.22
C THR A 45 1.33 1.34 16.38
N ARG A 46 0.58 1.01 17.44
CA ARG A 46 1.08 0.27 18.60
C ARG A 46 1.86 -0.97 18.15
N PHE A 47 3.08 -1.09 18.66
CA PHE A 47 4.05 -2.08 18.21
C PHE A 47 3.55 -3.54 18.30
N LYS A 48 2.69 -3.87 19.27
CA LYS A 48 2.05 -5.19 19.37
C LYS A 48 1.29 -5.62 18.11
N TYR A 49 0.70 -4.68 17.36
CA TYR A 49 -0.01 -5.00 16.11
C TYR A 49 0.96 -5.16 14.94
N ILE A 50 2.02 -4.35 14.91
CA ILE A 50 3.10 -4.49 13.93
C ILE A 50 3.81 -5.83 14.11
N LYS A 51 4.11 -6.24 15.35
CA LYS A 51 4.69 -7.56 15.65
C LYS A 51 3.84 -8.71 15.12
N LYS A 52 2.51 -8.66 15.28
CA LYS A 52 1.60 -9.66 14.69
C LYS A 52 1.67 -9.70 13.16
N GLN A 53 1.84 -8.55 12.51
CA GLN A 53 2.02 -8.50 11.06
C GLN A 53 3.35 -9.12 10.62
N PHE A 54 4.43 -8.87 11.38
CA PHE A 54 5.73 -9.54 11.19
C PHE A 54 5.63 -11.06 11.30
N GLU A 55 4.97 -11.56 12.34
CA GLU A 55 4.77 -13.00 12.55
C GLU A 55 4.06 -13.64 11.34
N ILE A 56 3.09 -12.93 10.74
CA ILE A 56 2.43 -13.40 9.51
C ILE A 56 3.39 -13.36 8.32
N LEU A 57 4.08 -12.24 8.07
CA LEU A 57 5.05 -12.13 6.98
C LEU A 57 6.16 -13.19 7.10
N SER A 58 6.53 -13.55 8.33
CA SER A 58 7.52 -14.59 8.58
C SER A 58 7.00 -15.99 8.28
N ARG A 59 5.76 -16.30 8.67
CA ARG A 59 5.10 -17.57 8.29
C ARG A 59 4.91 -17.70 6.77
N GLU A 60 4.73 -16.57 6.08
CA GLU A 60 4.66 -16.54 4.61
C GLU A 60 6.04 -16.69 3.94
N GLY A 61 7.13 -16.73 4.72
CA GLY A 61 8.49 -16.94 4.23
C GLY A 61 9.09 -15.72 3.52
N LEU A 62 8.67 -14.51 3.90
CA LEU A 62 9.21 -13.26 3.33
C LEU A 62 10.40 -12.73 4.13
N LEU A 63 10.32 -12.81 5.46
CA LEU A 63 11.31 -12.28 6.37
C LEU A 63 11.34 -13.07 7.69
N SER A 64 12.35 -12.84 8.50
CA SER A 64 12.40 -13.25 9.90
C SER A 64 12.98 -12.13 10.75
N VAL A 65 12.94 -12.30 12.06
CA VAL A 65 13.54 -11.38 13.02
C VAL A 65 14.45 -12.19 13.93
N ASN A 66 15.71 -11.78 14.10
CA ASN A 66 16.64 -12.42 15.04
C ASN A 66 16.40 -11.94 16.48
N ASP A 67 17.14 -12.49 17.43
CA ASP A 67 17.00 -12.16 18.87
C ASP A 67 17.36 -10.69 19.18
N GLU A 68 18.17 -10.05 18.33
CA GLU A 68 18.53 -8.63 18.43
C GLU A 68 17.45 -7.70 17.85
N GLY A 69 16.38 -8.24 17.27
CA GLY A 69 15.34 -7.45 16.61
C GLY A 69 15.71 -6.95 15.22
N LYS A 70 16.77 -7.49 14.60
CA LYS A 70 17.14 -7.25 13.20
C LYS A 70 16.25 -8.06 12.27
N ILE A 71 15.85 -7.43 11.17
CA ILE A 71 15.02 -7.99 10.13
C ILE A 71 15.94 -8.71 9.14
N LEU A 72 15.73 -10.01 8.99
CA LEU A 72 16.45 -10.84 8.03
C LEU A 72 15.51 -11.15 6.86
N TRP A 73 15.96 -10.82 5.66
CA TRP A 73 15.17 -11.05 4.45
C TRP A 73 15.41 -12.46 3.92
N ILE A 74 14.33 -13.22 3.71
CA ILE A 74 14.41 -14.55 3.08
C ILE A 74 14.53 -14.38 1.55
N LEU A 75 13.99 -13.29 1.02
CA LEU A 75 14.08 -12.89 -0.38
C LEU A 75 14.77 -11.53 -0.47
N PRO A 76 15.69 -11.30 -1.43
CA PRO A 76 16.38 -10.03 -1.56
C PRO A 76 15.37 -8.86 -1.63
N PRO A 77 15.47 -7.85 -0.74
CA PRO A 77 14.54 -6.73 -0.74
C PRO A 77 14.56 -5.96 -2.07
N GLU A 78 15.66 -6.02 -2.82
CA GLU A 78 15.81 -5.42 -4.16
C GLU A 78 14.92 -6.08 -5.21
N GLU A 79 14.58 -7.37 -5.05
CA GLU A 79 13.61 -8.04 -5.93
C GLU A 79 12.18 -7.64 -5.56
N LEU A 80 11.91 -7.49 -4.26
CA LEU A 80 10.61 -7.02 -3.79
C LEU A 80 10.38 -5.55 -4.14
N SER A 81 11.41 -4.70 -4.17
CA SER A 81 11.29 -3.28 -4.50
C SER A 81 10.94 -3.04 -5.98
N LYS A 82 11.36 -3.95 -6.88
CA LYS A 82 10.93 -3.97 -8.28
C LYS A 82 9.44 -4.27 -8.44
N ILE A 83 8.83 -4.91 -7.45
CA ILE A 83 7.41 -5.29 -7.47
C ILE A 83 6.57 -4.29 -6.67
N ILE A 84 7.08 -3.81 -5.54
CA ILE A 84 6.39 -2.97 -4.57
C ILE A 84 7.17 -1.68 -4.36
N GLU A 85 6.58 -0.58 -4.78
CA GLU A 85 7.16 0.75 -4.67
C GLU A 85 6.35 1.60 -3.68
N VAL A 86 7.04 2.35 -2.81
CA VAL A 86 6.40 3.40 -2.01
C VAL A 86 6.42 4.71 -2.81
N LYS A 87 5.24 5.26 -3.10
CA LYS A 87 5.11 6.57 -3.76
C LYS A 87 4.97 7.72 -2.78
N LEU A 88 4.39 7.45 -1.61
CA LEU A 88 4.25 8.43 -0.54
C LEU A 88 4.30 7.73 0.81
N PHE A 89 5.10 8.25 1.73
CA PHE A 89 5.03 7.93 3.15
C PHE A 89 5.13 9.22 3.97
N VAL A 90 4.03 9.63 4.59
CA VAL A 90 3.97 10.87 5.41
C VAL A 90 3.15 10.64 6.67
N ARG A 91 3.76 10.91 7.83
CA ARG A 91 3.21 10.79 9.20
C ARG A 91 2.54 9.44 9.49
N ASN A 92 1.34 9.26 9.00
CA ASN A 92 0.46 8.12 9.26
C ASN A 92 -0.21 7.59 7.98
N LYS A 93 0.29 7.94 6.80
CA LYS A 93 -0.25 7.49 5.52
C LYS A 93 0.85 6.93 4.63
N LEU A 94 0.60 5.76 4.03
CA LEU A 94 1.42 5.17 2.98
C LEU A 94 0.57 4.99 1.73
N ILE A 95 1.12 5.38 0.58
CA ILE A 95 0.59 5.03 -0.73
C ILE A 95 1.67 4.26 -1.47
N GLY A 96 1.41 2.97 -1.67
CA GLY A 96 2.26 2.05 -2.41
C GLY A 96 1.65 1.67 -3.75
N ARG A 97 2.51 1.35 -4.71
CA ARG A 97 2.16 0.79 -6.01
C ARG A 97 2.77 -0.60 -6.10
N MET A 98 2.02 -1.56 -6.63
CA MET A 98 2.46 -2.93 -6.81
C MET A 98 2.12 -3.43 -8.20
N ALA A 99 3.08 -4.06 -8.88
CA ALA A 99 2.88 -4.71 -10.18
C ALA A 99 2.77 -6.23 -9.99
N LEU A 100 1.57 -6.79 -10.12
CA LEU A 100 1.33 -8.22 -9.89
C LEU A 100 0.41 -8.81 -10.98
N GLY A 101 0.86 -9.89 -11.63
CA GLY A 101 0.04 -10.60 -12.62
C GLY A 101 -0.29 -9.79 -13.88
N GLY A 102 0.56 -8.81 -14.24
CA GLY A 102 0.29 -7.88 -15.34
C GLY A 102 -0.64 -6.72 -14.97
N GLU A 103 -1.19 -6.71 -13.76
CA GLU A 103 -1.99 -5.59 -13.25
C GLU A 103 -1.15 -4.66 -12.37
N THR A 104 -1.44 -3.36 -12.44
CA THR A 104 -0.97 -2.38 -11.45
C THR A 104 -2.05 -2.20 -10.38
N ILE A 105 -1.62 -2.31 -9.13
CA ILE A 105 -2.47 -2.22 -7.94
C ILE A 105 -1.89 -1.16 -7.00
N TRP A 106 -2.75 -0.30 -6.48
CA TRP A 106 -2.44 0.68 -5.45
C TRP A 106 -2.88 0.21 -4.08
N ILE A 107 -2.07 0.52 -3.09
CA ILE A 107 -2.35 0.23 -1.68
C ILE A 107 -2.27 1.54 -0.92
N VAL A 108 -3.42 2.00 -0.44
CA VAL A 108 -3.55 3.21 0.36
C VAL A 108 -3.80 2.81 1.80
N SER A 109 -2.89 3.20 2.69
CA SER A 109 -2.89 2.78 4.09
C SER A 109 -2.81 3.95 5.03
N TRP A 110 -3.64 3.91 6.07
CA TRP A 110 -3.63 4.84 7.20
C TRP A 110 -3.27 4.09 8.48
N PHE A 111 -2.12 4.43 9.04
CA PHE A 111 -1.63 3.94 10.33
C PHE A 111 -2.40 4.63 11.46
N ARG A 112 -3.30 3.90 12.12
CA ARG A 112 -3.98 4.36 13.33
C ARG A 112 -3.27 3.76 14.54
N LYS A 113 -3.48 4.36 15.73
CA LYS A 113 -2.86 3.91 16.98
C LYS A 113 -3.08 2.42 17.28
N ARG A 114 -4.24 1.86 16.91
CA ARG A 114 -4.63 0.48 17.24
C ARG A 114 -4.72 -0.47 16.03
N TYR A 115 -4.65 0.03 14.80
CA TYR A 115 -4.80 -0.78 13.59
C TYR A 115 -4.26 -0.03 12.37
N VAL A 116 -4.06 -0.73 11.26
CA VAL A 116 -3.77 -0.12 9.96
C VAL A 116 -5.00 -0.33 9.08
N ARG A 117 -5.61 0.76 8.61
CA ARG A 117 -6.69 0.68 7.61
C ARG A 117 -6.06 0.75 6.24
N SER A 118 -6.33 -0.23 5.40
CA SER A 118 -5.74 -0.33 4.08
C SER A 118 -6.83 -0.57 3.04
N ILE A 119 -6.70 0.08 1.89
CA ILE A 119 -7.60 -0.06 0.75
C ILE A 119 -6.74 -0.44 -0.45
N VAL A 120 -7.21 -1.44 -1.19
CA VAL A 120 -6.62 -1.85 -2.46
C VAL A 120 -7.43 -1.25 -3.58
N VAL A 121 -6.78 -0.57 -4.52
CA VAL A 121 -7.42 0.05 -5.68
C VAL A 121 -6.65 -0.37 -6.93
N LYS A 122 -7.32 -0.86 -7.96
CA LYS A 122 -6.69 -1.21 -9.24
C LYS A 122 -6.46 0.06 -10.07
N GLU A 123 -5.45 0.05 -10.95
CA GLU A 123 -5.18 1.20 -11.84
C GLU A 123 -6.43 1.63 -12.64
N ASN A 124 -7.18 0.67 -13.21
CA ASN A 124 -8.40 0.98 -13.96
C ASN A 124 -9.50 1.63 -13.11
N GLU A 125 -9.58 1.32 -11.81
CA GLU A 125 -10.47 2.01 -10.86
C GLU A 125 -10.00 3.45 -10.64
N VAL A 126 -8.69 3.70 -10.58
CA VAL A 126 -8.11 5.05 -10.47
C VAL A 126 -8.41 5.88 -11.72
N GLU A 127 -8.20 5.30 -12.91
CA GLU A 127 -8.49 5.96 -14.19
C GLU A 127 -9.97 6.26 -14.36
N LYS A 128 -10.85 5.32 -14.00
CA LYS A 128 -12.30 5.55 -14.01
C LYS A 128 -12.70 6.75 -13.15
N ILE A 129 -12.16 6.85 -11.94
CA ILE A 129 -12.43 7.98 -11.05
C ILE A 129 -11.87 9.29 -11.61
N ARG A 130 -10.69 9.26 -12.22
CA ARG A 130 -10.10 10.43 -12.90
C ARG A 130 -11.05 10.96 -13.98
N ASP A 131 -11.60 10.07 -14.80
CA ASP A 131 -12.47 10.47 -15.91
C ASP A 131 -13.84 10.94 -15.40
N CYS A 132 -14.39 10.33 -14.34
CA CYS A 132 -15.55 10.87 -13.64
C CYS A 132 -15.29 12.30 -13.13
N ILE A 133 -14.15 12.57 -12.49
CA ILE A 133 -13.80 13.92 -12.01
C ILE A 133 -13.74 14.92 -13.17
N LYS A 134 -13.16 14.55 -14.32
CA LYS A 134 -13.14 15.44 -15.50
C LYS A 134 -14.54 15.77 -16.00
N GLN A 135 -15.44 14.79 -16.02
CA GLN A 135 -16.79 14.94 -16.50
C GLN A 135 -17.66 15.79 -15.56
N VAL A 136 -17.59 15.51 -14.26
CA VAL A 136 -18.50 16.11 -13.26
C VAL A 136 -17.88 17.25 -12.45
N GLN A 137 -16.58 17.50 -12.64
CA GLN A 137 -15.81 18.59 -12.03
C GLN A 137 -15.87 18.67 -10.50
N THR A 138 -16.11 17.54 -9.82
CA THR A 138 -16.16 17.45 -8.36
C THR A 138 -15.34 16.26 -7.85
N THR A 139 -14.86 16.40 -6.61
CA THR A 139 -14.11 15.36 -5.89
C THR A 139 -14.91 14.77 -4.72
N ASN A 140 -16.20 15.09 -4.63
CA ASN A 140 -17.09 14.54 -3.61
C ASN A 140 -17.16 13.00 -3.74
N ILE A 141 -16.65 12.30 -2.73
CA ILE A 141 -16.55 10.84 -2.72
C ILE A 141 -17.90 10.14 -2.87
N HIS A 142 -18.95 10.69 -2.26
CA HIS A 142 -20.28 10.09 -2.34
C HIS A 142 -20.82 10.17 -3.77
N PHE A 143 -20.73 11.35 -4.37
CA PHE A 143 -21.20 11.58 -5.73
C PHE A 143 -20.39 10.77 -6.75
N LEU A 144 -19.05 10.77 -6.64
CA LEU A 144 -18.19 9.96 -7.50
C LEU A 144 -18.46 8.46 -7.35
N SER A 145 -18.84 7.98 -6.16
CA SER A 145 -19.22 6.59 -5.94
C SER A 145 -20.52 6.23 -6.69
N GLU A 146 -21.50 7.12 -6.72
CA GLU A 146 -22.75 6.93 -7.47
C GLU A 146 -22.49 6.89 -8.98
N VAL A 147 -21.77 7.88 -9.50
CA VAL A 147 -21.50 8.00 -10.95
C VAL A 147 -20.60 6.88 -11.47
N SER A 148 -19.57 6.50 -10.71
CA SER A 148 -18.65 5.44 -11.12
C SER A 148 -19.17 4.02 -10.83
N GLY A 149 -20.19 3.87 -9.99
CA GLY A 149 -20.63 2.58 -9.47
C GLY A 149 -19.60 1.85 -8.60
N LEU A 150 -18.51 2.51 -8.20
CA LEU A 150 -17.50 1.93 -7.31
C LEU A 150 -17.88 2.19 -5.85
N GLU A 151 -17.48 1.28 -4.95
CA GLU A 151 -17.66 1.50 -3.51
C GLU A 151 -16.95 2.78 -3.04
N ARG A 152 -17.57 3.50 -2.10
CA ARG A 152 -16.99 4.73 -1.50
C ARG A 152 -15.57 4.51 -0.96
N SER A 153 -15.26 3.31 -0.49
CA SER A 153 -13.92 2.91 -0.03
C SER A 153 -12.89 2.99 -1.17
N LYS A 154 -13.20 2.39 -2.32
CA LYS A 154 -12.41 2.38 -3.55
C LYS A 154 -12.25 3.78 -4.12
N VAL A 155 -13.34 4.55 -4.18
CA VAL A 155 -13.31 5.95 -4.62
C VAL A 155 -12.38 6.78 -3.74
N LYS A 156 -12.49 6.63 -2.41
CA LYS A 156 -11.59 7.32 -1.47
C LYS A 156 -10.13 6.94 -1.68
N GLY A 157 -9.83 5.66 -1.90
CA GLY A 157 -8.47 5.20 -2.22
C GLY A 157 -7.97 5.78 -3.54
N ALA A 158 -8.79 5.74 -4.60
CA ALA A 158 -8.46 6.27 -5.91
C ALA A 158 -8.16 7.77 -5.88
N VAL A 159 -8.98 8.56 -5.17
CA VAL A 159 -8.75 10.00 -5.00
C VAL A 159 -7.43 10.27 -4.29
N GLU A 160 -7.06 9.49 -3.27
CA GLU A 160 -5.75 9.64 -2.60
C GLU A 160 -4.57 9.31 -3.53
N VAL A 161 -4.73 8.33 -4.42
CA VAL A 161 -3.73 8.04 -5.47
C VAL A 161 -3.65 9.20 -6.46
N LEU A 162 -4.79 9.72 -6.94
CA LEU A 162 -4.80 10.84 -7.89
C LEU A 162 -4.14 12.10 -7.30
N LYS A 163 -4.25 12.35 -5.99
CA LYS A 163 -3.55 13.48 -5.34
C LYS A 163 -2.04 13.45 -5.55
N ILE A 164 -1.44 12.26 -5.66
CA ILE A 164 0.01 12.11 -5.87
C ILE A 164 0.37 11.93 -7.35
N THR A 165 -0.46 11.28 -8.15
CA THR A 165 -0.14 11.00 -9.57
C THR A 165 -0.62 12.09 -10.53
N TRP A 166 -1.66 12.82 -10.13
CA TRP A 166 -2.33 13.83 -10.98
C TRP A 166 -2.14 15.27 -10.48
N GLY A 167 -1.65 15.44 -9.25
CA GLY A 167 -1.04 16.67 -8.74
C GLY A 167 -1.93 17.92 -8.81
N SER A 168 -1.36 19.04 -9.29
CA SER A 168 -1.98 20.38 -9.33
C SER A 168 -3.30 20.46 -10.13
N ASN A 169 -3.57 19.50 -11.01
CA ASN A 169 -4.82 19.46 -11.76
C ASN A 169 -6.03 19.16 -10.87
N LEU A 170 -5.86 18.48 -9.73
CA LEU A 170 -6.94 18.27 -8.76
C LEU A 170 -7.32 19.54 -7.99
N ARG A 171 -6.40 20.52 -7.86
CA ARG A 171 -6.71 21.80 -7.20
C ARG A 171 -7.78 22.58 -7.95
N LYS A 172 -7.84 22.42 -9.29
CA LYS A 172 -8.91 22.98 -10.13
C LYS A 172 -10.30 22.39 -9.81
N TYR A 173 -10.37 21.28 -9.06
CA TYR A 173 -11.60 20.56 -8.73
C TYR A 173 -11.84 20.46 -7.20
N GLY A 174 -11.22 21.34 -6.40
CA GLY A 174 -11.57 21.54 -4.99
C GLY A 174 -10.88 20.63 -3.95
N LEU A 175 -9.66 20.15 -4.21
CA LEU A 175 -8.82 19.48 -3.18
C LEU A 175 -7.59 20.34 -2.86
N GLU A 176 -7.64 21.08 -1.75
CA GLU A 176 -6.47 21.56 -0.99
C GLU A 176 -6.18 20.64 0.20
#